data_AF-A0A5C6X0T4-F1
#
_entry.id   AF-A0A5C6X0T4-F1
#
_cell.length_a   1.000
_cell.length_b   1.000
_cell.length_c   1.000
_cell.angle_alpha   90.00
_cell.angle_beta   90.00
_cell.angle_gamma   90.00
#
_symmetry.space_group_name_H-M   'P 1'
#
loop_
_entity.id
_entity.type
_entity.pdbx_description
1 polymer ?
#
loop_
_entity_poly.entity_id
_entity_poly.type
_entity_poly.pdbx_seq_one_letter_code
_entity_poly.pdbx_strand_id
1 'polypeptide(L)'
;MAAQYCVKVSAGEASVEVGELAARVARLSGRGAAEIEGMLKLGDVAIADSLSYSESLELQRELMRLKIPSKVVSEVGEGKGGALLQRGRSPAGVEAVSATQEAGARDGVDAYVDVSESRGAGVKGGQGAEEENPWAEFFPDLQAGEESAAERVRGGAPEVESAGAARAQEEVRSSPGSGGEGAKGAEREARASELRPTSPEDPEPSPAGPDRARLAEALQFYEERPPYAPRGYDPRPDHVPLLAACFSAVAPGAGQIFNGQPEKAQRYALTFFLLLPWYRAVRDAWIYGEQVRRYYAPRPEPGEARRAASFALKWWLAVGVVASLSAYTYGLIEDQRQQAREHAERELVAAMIDVAVVEVDEALEPATIAAREAHEKLAEQSAAFTMSQEERAQRLYIIGYQSCVERDYEACEATMRRVTALRAESRDAFRLQAWASVQARRNDPEAPMPEVAPVPTLEEFELSAGPGPRHPDDL
;
A
#
# COMPACT_ATOMS: atom_id res chain seq x y z
N MET A 1 2.13 -6.38 4.14
CA MET A 1 1.55 -6.96 2.90
C MET A 1 1.59 -5.88 1.84
N ALA A 2 2.12 -6.17 0.66
CA ALA A 2 2.10 -5.20 -0.45
C ALA A 2 0.66 -5.04 -0.94
N ALA A 3 0.25 -3.81 -1.26
CA ALA A 3 -1.07 -3.58 -1.85
C ALA A 3 -1.11 -4.23 -3.25
N GLN A 4 -2.12 -5.07 -3.47
CA GLN A 4 -2.36 -5.75 -4.74
C GLN A 4 -3.37 -4.94 -5.58
N TYR A 5 -3.08 -4.83 -6.88
CA TYR A 5 -3.89 -4.09 -7.84
C TYR A 5 -4.41 -5.04 -8.92
N CYS A 6 -5.62 -4.77 -9.41
CA CYS A 6 -6.23 -5.47 -10.54
C CYS A 6 -6.62 -4.47 -11.64
N VAL A 7 -6.52 -4.88 -12.90
CA VAL A 7 -6.94 -4.06 -14.05
C VAL A 7 -8.22 -4.64 -14.62
N LYS A 8 -9.30 -3.85 -14.55
CA LYS A 8 -10.64 -4.23 -15.01
C LYS A 8 -10.97 -3.57 -16.34
N VAL A 9 -11.63 -4.30 -17.22
CA VAL A 9 -12.20 -3.78 -18.47
C VAL A 9 -13.72 -3.74 -18.32
N SER A 10 -14.31 -2.56 -18.53
CA SER A 10 -15.76 -2.36 -18.49
C SER A 10 -16.30 -2.24 -19.92
N ALA A 11 -17.40 -2.94 -20.21
CA ALA A 11 -18.11 -2.78 -21.48
C ALA A 11 -19.00 -1.52 -21.48
N GLY A 12 -19.39 -1.03 -20.30
CA GLY A 12 -20.35 0.06 -20.15
C GLY A 12 -19.86 1.44 -20.61
N GLU A 13 -18.54 1.66 -20.65
CA GLU A 13 -17.94 2.93 -21.07
C GLU A 13 -17.50 2.93 -22.54
N ALA A 14 -17.47 1.76 -23.19
CA ALA A 14 -17.01 1.63 -24.57
C ALA A 14 -18.18 1.84 -25.55
N SER A 15 -18.04 2.76 -26.50
CA SER A 15 -18.91 2.82 -27.70
C SER A 15 -18.64 1.68 -28.69
N VAL A 16 -17.76 0.74 -28.33
CA VAL A 16 -17.27 -0.36 -29.17
C VAL A 16 -18.14 -1.59 -28.94
N GLU A 17 -18.49 -2.29 -30.02
CA GLU A 17 -19.24 -3.54 -29.93
C GLU A 17 -18.53 -4.55 -29.02
N VAL A 18 -19.26 -5.13 -28.06
CA VAL A 18 -18.73 -6.06 -27.04
C VAL A 18 -17.95 -7.23 -27.66
N GLY A 19 -18.33 -7.68 -28.85
CA GLY A 19 -17.63 -8.74 -29.59
C GLY A 19 -16.23 -8.34 -30.06
N GLU A 20 -16.03 -7.10 -30.53
CA GLU A 20 -14.70 -6.61 -30.89
C GLU A 20 -13.81 -6.45 -29.66
N LEU A 21 -14.37 -5.91 -28.57
CA LEU A 21 -13.67 -5.74 -27.30
C LEU A 21 -13.18 -7.10 -26.76
N ALA A 22 -14.06 -8.10 -26.78
CA ALA A 22 -13.75 -9.46 -26.37
C ALA A 22 -12.64 -10.09 -27.25
N ALA A 23 -12.68 -9.88 -28.57
CA ALA A 23 -11.66 -10.39 -29.48
C ALA A 23 -10.27 -9.76 -29.23
N ARG A 24 -10.20 -8.49 -28.82
CA ARG A 24 -8.93 -7.83 -28.48
C ARG A 24 -8.39 -8.31 -27.13
N VAL A 25 -9.24 -8.41 -26.11
CA VAL A 25 -8.86 -8.92 -24.78
C VAL A 25 -8.45 -10.40 -24.84
N ALA A 26 -9.07 -11.19 -25.71
CA ALA A 26 -8.71 -12.60 -25.96
C ALA A 26 -7.26 -12.76 -26.42
N ARG A 27 -6.78 -11.87 -27.29
CA ARG A 27 -5.39 -11.92 -27.79
C ARG A 27 -4.36 -11.68 -26.69
N LEU A 28 -4.69 -10.88 -25.68
CA LEU A 28 -3.78 -10.56 -24.57
C LEU A 28 -3.83 -11.61 -23.46
N SER A 29 -5.02 -12.07 -23.11
CA SER A 29 -5.23 -13.03 -22.02
C SER A 29 -4.98 -14.49 -22.42
N GLY A 30 -4.97 -14.79 -23.72
CA GLY A 30 -4.85 -16.16 -24.24
C GLY A 30 -6.12 -16.99 -24.08
N ARG A 31 -7.28 -16.39 -23.76
CA ARG A 31 -8.57 -17.06 -23.63
C ARG A 31 -9.43 -16.93 -24.88
N GLY A 32 -10.48 -17.76 -24.96
CA GLY A 32 -11.44 -17.69 -26.07
C GLY A 32 -12.25 -16.39 -26.04
N ALA A 33 -12.44 -15.76 -27.20
CA ALA A 33 -13.23 -14.52 -27.32
C ALA A 33 -14.68 -14.70 -26.83
N ALA A 34 -15.30 -15.85 -27.08
CA ALA A 34 -16.67 -16.14 -26.63
C ALA A 34 -16.80 -16.20 -25.10
N GLU A 35 -15.78 -16.70 -24.40
CA GLU A 35 -15.76 -16.73 -22.93
C GLU A 35 -15.70 -15.31 -22.37
N ILE A 36 -14.80 -14.49 -22.91
CA ILE A 36 -14.63 -13.08 -22.49
C ILE A 36 -15.86 -12.25 -22.83
N GLU A 37 -16.50 -12.48 -23.99
CA GLU A 37 -17.74 -11.81 -24.35
C GLU A 37 -18.87 -12.15 -23.36
N GLY A 38 -18.96 -13.41 -22.93
CA GLY A 38 -19.90 -13.84 -21.89
C GLY A 38 -19.65 -13.13 -20.56
N MET A 39 -18.39 -13.00 -20.16
CA MET A 39 -18.03 -12.32 -18.91
C MET A 39 -18.24 -10.80 -18.98
N LEU A 40 -17.92 -10.15 -20.10
CA LEU A 40 -18.16 -8.72 -20.33
C LEU A 40 -19.65 -8.37 -20.34
N LYS A 41 -20.52 -9.30 -20.76
CA LYS A 41 -21.98 -9.14 -20.66
C LYS A 41 -22.49 -9.23 -19.22
N LEU A 42 -21.77 -9.94 -18.35
CA LEU A 42 -22.12 -10.11 -16.93
C LEU A 42 -21.59 -8.97 -16.05
N GLY A 43 -20.53 -8.28 -16.48
CA GLY A 43 -19.97 -7.12 -15.79
C GLY A 43 -18.51 -6.85 -16.14
N ASP A 44 -17.84 -6.08 -15.28
CA ASP A 44 -16.42 -5.77 -15.43
C ASP A 44 -15.55 -7.03 -15.29
N VAL A 45 -14.63 -7.21 -16.23
CA VAL A 45 -13.75 -8.38 -16.27
C VAL A 45 -12.34 -7.99 -15.85
N ALA A 46 -11.81 -8.64 -14.81
CA ALA A 46 -10.43 -8.43 -14.36
C ALA A 46 -9.46 -9.21 -15.27
N ILE A 47 -8.56 -8.52 -15.97
CA ILE A 47 -7.62 -9.17 -16.92
C ILE A 47 -6.47 -9.85 -16.18
N ALA A 48 -5.99 -9.22 -15.11
CA ALA A 48 -4.91 -9.70 -14.27
C ALA A 48 -5.10 -9.20 -12.84
N ASP A 49 -4.87 -10.09 -11.89
CA ASP A 49 -5.02 -9.86 -10.46
C ASP A 49 -3.65 -9.90 -9.78
N SER A 50 -3.57 -9.41 -8.54
CA SER A 50 -2.36 -9.43 -7.71
C SER A 50 -1.12 -8.76 -8.33
N LEU A 51 -1.33 -7.78 -9.23
CA LEU A 51 -0.24 -7.02 -9.82
C LEU A 51 0.34 -6.03 -8.82
N SER A 52 1.65 -5.81 -8.90
CA SER A 52 2.25 -4.63 -8.30
C SER A 52 1.70 -3.37 -8.95
N TYR A 53 1.76 -2.23 -8.25
CA TYR A 53 1.26 -0.96 -8.79
C TYR A 53 1.88 -0.62 -10.14
N SER A 54 3.20 -0.80 -10.29
CA SER A 54 3.93 -0.56 -11.55
C SER A 54 3.45 -1.45 -12.68
N GLU A 55 3.28 -2.75 -12.43
CA GLU A 55 2.80 -3.70 -13.45
C GLU A 55 1.36 -3.40 -13.86
N SER A 56 0.51 -2.97 -12.92
CA SER A 56 -0.87 -2.59 -13.22
C SER A 56 -0.96 -1.37 -14.15
N LEU A 57 -0.05 -0.40 -14.00
CA LEU A 57 0.03 0.77 -14.86
C LEU A 57 0.61 0.45 -16.25
N GLU A 58 1.61 -0.43 -16.32
CA GLU A 58 2.14 -0.90 -17.61
C GLU A 58 1.07 -1.63 -18.41
N LEU A 59 0.32 -2.53 -17.77
CA LEU A 59 -0.79 -3.24 -18.40
C LEU A 59 -1.90 -2.27 -18.84
N GLN A 60 -2.25 -1.27 -18.03
CA GLN A 60 -3.22 -0.25 -18.41
C GLN A 60 -2.75 0.54 -19.66
N ARG A 61 -1.47 0.92 -19.73
CA ARG A 61 -0.90 1.62 -20.90
C ARG A 61 -0.97 0.75 -22.15
N GLU A 62 -0.68 -0.55 -22.05
CA GLU A 62 -0.82 -1.48 -23.18
C GLU A 62 -2.27 -1.62 -23.65
N LEU A 63 -3.22 -1.71 -22.72
CA LEU A 63 -4.65 -1.75 -23.03
C LEU A 63 -5.14 -0.46 -23.69
N MET A 64 -4.70 0.71 -23.21
CA MET A 64 -5.04 2.00 -23.82
C MET A 64 -4.47 2.14 -25.24
N ARG A 65 -3.24 1.65 -25.49
CA ARG A 65 -2.66 1.61 -26.84
C ARG A 65 -3.50 0.79 -27.83
N LEU A 66 -4.19 -0.23 -27.32
CA LEU A 66 -5.09 -1.09 -28.11
C LEU A 66 -6.53 -0.57 -28.17
N LYS A 67 -6.77 0.64 -27.64
CA LYS A 67 -8.10 1.28 -27.52
C LYS A 67 -9.09 0.41 -26.72
N ILE A 68 -8.61 -0.21 -25.65
CA ILE A 68 -9.43 -1.00 -24.71
C ILE A 68 -9.62 -0.15 -23.44
N PRO A 69 -10.84 0.27 -23.11
CA PRO A 69 -11.10 1.02 -21.88
C PRO A 69 -10.81 0.13 -20.67
N SER A 70 -9.95 0.61 -19.77
CA SER A 70 -9.52 -0.16 -18.60
C SER A 70 -9.33 0.75 -17.38
N LYS A 71 -9.67 0.23 -16.20
CA LYS A 71 -9.59 0.91 -14.91
C LYS A 71 -8.78 0.08 -13.93
N VAL A 72 -7.80 0.70 -13.28
CA VAL A 72 -7.02 0.08 -12.19
C VAL A 72 -7.81 0.20 -10.90
N VAL A 73 -8.03 -0.92 -10.22
CA VAL A 73 -8.75 -0.98 -8.94
C VAL A 73 -7.84 -1.64 -7.90
N SER A 74 -7.71 -1.01 -6.74
CA SER A 74 -6.97 -1.60 -5.61
C SER A 74 -7.85 -2.66 -4.93
N GLU A 75 -7.26 -3.83 -4.67
CA GLU A 75 -7.98 -4.99 -4.13
C GLU A 75 -8.32 -4.84 -2.64
N VAL A 76 -7.81 -3.78 -1.99
CA VAL A 76 -7.87 -3.57 -0.54
C VAL A 76 -9.22 -2.99 -0.06
N GLY A 77 -10.17 -2.74 -0.97
CA GLY A 77 -11.32 -1.86 -0.68
C GLY A 77 -12.69 -2.51 -0.50
N GLU A 78 -13.15 -3.37 -1.41
CA GLU A 78 -14.59 -3.62 -1.51
C GLU A 78 -14.93 -5.07 -1.83
N GLY A 79 -15.73 -5.65 -0.93
CA GLY A 79 -16.23 -7.01 -1.04
C GLY A 79 -17.22 -7.21 -2.18
N LYS A 80 -17.22 -8.47 -2.67
CA LYS A 80 -18.24 -9.17 -3.46
C LYS A 80 -18.53 -8.66 -4.87
N GLY A 81 -18.06 -9.42 -5.86
CA GLY A 81 -18.89 -9.74 -7.03
C GLY A 81 -18.28 -9.60 -8.43
N GLY A 82 -16.96 -9.46 -8.60
CA GLY A 82 -16.35 -9.49 -9.94
C GLY A 82 -16.07 -10.92 -10.39
N ALA A 83 -16.45 -11.29 -11.62
CA ALA A 83 -16.02 -12.55 -12.23
C ALA A 83 -14.50 -12.51 -12.46
N LEU A 84 -13.75 -13.28 -11.66
CA LEU A 84 -12.29 -13.28 -11.64
C LEU A 84 -11.72 -14.19 -12.75
N LEU A 85 -10.75 -13.69 -13.52
CA LEU A 85 -10.02 -14.47 -14.51
C LEU A 85 -8.79 -15.15 -13.89
N GLN A 86 -8.99 -16.25 -13.14
CA GLN A 86 -7.84 -17.08 -12.73
C GLN A 86 -7.22 -17.80 -13.93
N ARG A 87 -5.95 -17.52 -14.23
CA ARG A 87 -5.14 -18.10 -15.31
C ARG A 87 -4.98 -19.63 -15.14
N GLY A 88 -6.00 -20.38 -15.56
CA GLY A 88 -6.00 -21.84 -15.57
C GLY A 88 -5.16 -22.39 -16.72
N ARG A 89 -4.13 -23.15 -16.38
CA ARG A 89 -3.38 -24.02 -17.31
C ARG A 89 -4.24 -25.27 -17.57
N SER A 90 -5.04 -25.26 -18.63
CA SER A 90 -5.89 -26.43 -18.97
C SER A 90 -5.07 -27.58 -19.55
N PRO A 91 -5.21 -28.82 -19.05
CA PRO A 91 -5.10 -30.00 -19.89
C PRO A 91 -6.44 -30.26 -20.60
N ALA A 92 -6.34 -30.82 -21.81
CA ALA A 92 -7.43 -31.12 -22.71
C ALA A 92 -8.48 -32.08 -22.11
N GLY A 93 -9.76 -31.87 -22.46
CA GLY A 93 -10.85 -32.78 -22.17
C GLY A 93 -12.15 -32.30 -22.81
N VAL A 94 -12.47 -32.91 -23.94
CA VAL A 94 -13.71 -32.76 -24.72
C VAL A 94 -14.89 -33.30 -23.94
N GLU A 95 -16.01 -32.58 -23.87
CA GLU A 95 -17.34 -33.15 -24.12
C GLU A 95 -18.40 -32.07 -24.36
N ALA A 96 -19.11 -32.24 -25.46
CA ALA A 96 -20.21 -31.41 -25.92
C ALA A 96 -21.52 -31.91 -25.31
N VAL A 97 -22.35 -31.01 -24.79
CA VAL A 97 -23.78 -31.27 -24.62
C VAL A 97 -24.58 -30.03 -25.03
N SER A 98 -25.36 -30.22 -26.09
CA SER A 98 -26.39 -29.31 -26.58
C SER A 98 -27.55 -29.20 -25.58
N ALA A 99 -28.11 -27.99 -25.43
CA ALA A 99 -29.53 -27.83 -25.07
C ALA A 99 -30.07 -26.51 -25.65
N THR A 100 -30.96 -26.70 -26.62
CA THR A 100 -31.90 -25.75 -27.22
C THR A 100 -32.93 -25.25 -26.19
N GLN A 101 -33.21 -23.94 -26.18
CA GLN A 101 -34.60 -23.47 -26.04
C GLN A 101 -34.79 -22.05 -26.60
N GLU A 102 -35.72 -21.96 -27.55
CA GLU A 102 -36.21 -20.74 -28.19
C GLU A 102 -37.29 -20.04 -27.35
N ALA A 103 -37.38 -18.72 -27.61
CA ALA A 103 -38.59 -17.90 -27.74
C ALA A 103 -39.42 -17.49 -26.51
N GLY A 104 -39.60 -16.17 -26.38
CA GLY A 104 -40.67 -15.56 -25.60
C GLY A 104 -40.57 -14.04 -25.51
N ALA A 105 -41.11 -13.33 -26.50
CA ALA A 105 -41.24 -11.87 -26.54
C ALA A 105 -42.43 -11.35 -25.70
N ARG A 106 -42.29 -10.17 -25.05
CA ARG A 106 -43.11 -8.95 -25.26
C ARG A 106 -43.03 -7.94 -24.10
N ASP A 107 -42.80 -6.69 -24.51
CA ASP A 107 -43.34 -5.38 -24.07
C ASP A 107 -44.05 -5.21 -22.71
N GLY A 108 -43.73 -4.08 -22.06
CA GLY A 108 -44.75 -3.33 -21.31
C GLY A 108 -44.26 -2.52 -20.09
N VAL A 109 -43.74 -1.31 -20.35
CA VAL A 109 -44.19 -0.01 -19.82
C VAL A 109 -44.49 0.18 -18.31
N ASP A 110 -43.87 1.25 -17.80
CA ASP A 110 -44.27 2.18 -16.72
C ASP A 110 -43.75 2.07 -15.28
N ALA A 111 -43.38 3.27 -14.82
CA ALA A 111 -42.84 3.66 -13.53
C ALA A 111 -43.84 3.55 -12.39
N TYR A 112 -43.34 3.31 -11.16
CA TYR A 112 -43.51 4.26 -10.06
C TYR A 112 -42.61 3.93 -8.87
N VAL A 113 -42.24 5.00 -8.18
CA VAL A 113 -41.53 5.11 -6.90
C VAL A 113 -42.35 4.48 -5.78
N ASP A 114 -41.74 3.71 -4.87
CA ASP A 114 -41.94 3.98 -3.44
C ASP A 114 -40.84 3.45 -2.52
N VAL A 115 -40.58 4.28 -1.52
CA VAL A 115 -39.73 4.09 -0.35
C VAL A 115 -40.46 3.19 0.64
N SER A 116 -39.76 2.22 1.23
CA SER A 116 -40.20 1.61 2.47
C SER A 116 -39.02 1.15 3.31
N GLU A 117 -38.69 1.97 4.31
CA GLU A 117 -38.13 1.50 5.56
C GLU A 117 -38.99 0.34 6.09
N SER A 118 -38.38 -0.80 6.37
CA SER A 118 -38.93 -1.73 7.35
C SER A 118 -37.82 -2.27 8.24
N ARG A 119 -38.12 -2.15 9.52
CA ARG A 119 -37.28 -2.35 10.67
C ARG A 119 -37.59 -3.75 11.22
N GLY A 120 -36.55 -4.58 11.32
CA GLY A 120 -36.39 -5.56 12.40
C GLY A 120 -37.01 -6.95 12.20
N ALA A 121 -36.15 -7.97 12.35
CA ALA A 121 -36.40 -9.11 13.22
C ALA A 121 -35.10 -9.92 13.36
N GLY A 122 -34.63 -10.08 14.60
CA GLY A 122 -33.51 -10.98 14.90
C GLY A 122 -33.94 -12.44 14.86
N VAL A 123 -33.01 -13.33 14.49
CA VAL A 123 -33.07 -14.76 14.81
C VAL A 123 -31.66 -15.26 15.16
N LYS A 124 -31.67 -16.14 16.16
CA LYS A 124 -30.62 -16.85 16.89
C LYS A 124 -29.64 -17.66 16.01
N GLY A 125 -28.40 -17.72 16.47
CA GLY A 125 -27.78 -18.98 16.93
C GLY A 125 -27.17 -19.92 15.89
N GLY A 126 -25.85 -19.86 15.78
CA GLY A 126 -24.96 -21.01 15.91
C GLY A 126 -25.00 -22.10 14.85
N GLN A 127 -24.01 -22.08 13.96
CA GLN A 127 -23.28 -23.27 13.50
C GLN A 127 -21.83 -22.84 13.24
N GLY A 128 -20.90 -23.48 13.94
CA GLY A 128 -19.47 -23.21 13.82
C GLY A 128 -19.00 -23.54 12.42
N ALA A 129 -18.60 -22.51 11.67
CA ALA A 129 -17.71 -22.69 10.55
C ALA A 129 -16.33 -23.00 11.14
N GLU A 130 -15.76 -24.15 10.77
CA GLU A 130 -14.35 -24.43 10.95
C GLU A 130 -13.57 -23.31 10.25
N GLU A 131 -13.04 -22.39 11.05
CA GLU A 131 -12.05 -21.41 10.60
C GLU A 131 -10.80 -22.22 10.21
N GLU A 132 -10.68 -22.52 8.93
CA GLU A 132 -9.46 -23.04 8.33
C GLU A 132 -8.33 -22.08 8.68
N ASN A 133 -7.43 -22.53 9.56
CA ASN A 133 -6.33 -21.71 10.04
C ASN A 133 -5.36 -21.47 8.87
N PRO A 134 -5.25 -20.25 8.31
CA PRO A 134 -4.49 -19.96 7.09
C PRO A 134 -2.96 -20.09 7.29
N TRP A 135 -2.53 -20.44 8.51
CA TRP A 135 -1.15 -20.76 8.85
C TRP A 135 -0.79 -22.23 8.59
N ALA A 136 -1.78 -23.11 8.34
CA ALA A 136 -1.55 -24.54 8.13
C ALA A 136 -0.75 -24.84 6.85
N GLU A 137 -0.86 -24.01 5.80
CA GLU A 137 -0.12 -24.20 4.54
C GLU A 137 1.37 -23.88 4.65
N PHE A 138 1.79 -23.09 5.64
CA PHE A 138 3.16 -22.59 5.74
C PHE A 138 4.10 -23.49 6.54
N PHE A 139 3.57 -24.47 7.29
CA PHE A 139 4.38 -25.37 8.12
C PHE A 139 3.86 -26.82 8.08
N PRO A 140 3.91 -27.50 6.91
CA PRO A 140 3.43 -28.87 6.77
C PRO A 140 4.18 -29.87 7.68
N ASP A 141 5.41 -29.56 8.08
CA ASP A 141 6.25 -30.43 8.92
C ASP A 141 5.90 -30.40 10.42
N LEU A 142 5.09 -29.44 10.89
CA LEU A 142 4.68 -29.34 12.29
C LEU A 142 3.37 -30.11 12.59
N GLN A 143 2.57 -30.45 11.58
CA GLN A 143 1.34 -31.24 11.75
C GLN A 143 1.56 -32.75 11.61
N ALA A 144 2.66 -33.18 10.98
CA ALA A 144 3.00 -34.61 10.83
C ALA A 144 3.30 -35.33 12.17
N GLY A 145 3.38 -34.60 13.29
CA GLY A 145 3.64 -35.14 14.62
C GLY A 145 2.41 -35.36 15.51
N GLU A 146 1.25 -34.76 15.23
CA GLU A 146 0.10 -34.78 16.15
C GLU A 146 -0.99 -35.80 15.79
N GLU A 147 -1.02 -36.33 14.56
CA GLU A 147 -2.01 -37.34 14.17
C GLU A 147 -1.70 -38.76 14.68
N SER A 148 -0.53 -39.02 15.25
CA SER A 148 -0.18 -40.32 15.83
C SER A 148 -0.48 -40.46 17.34
N ALA A 149 -0.99 -39.41 18.00
CA ALA A 149 -1.28 -39.41 19.44
C ALA A 149 -2.79 -39.47 19.79
N ALA A 150 -3.70 -39.23 18.84
CA ALA A 150 -5.14 -39.18 19.11
C ALA A 150 -5.88 -40.52 18.90
N GLU A 151 -5.25 -41.54 18.28
CA GLU A 151 -5.88 -42.84 17.98
C GLU A 151 -5.45 -43.98 18.92
N ARG A 152 -5.17 -43.68 20.20
CA ARG A 152 -4.99 -44.72 21.25
C ARG A 152 -5.60 -44.32 22.59
N VAL A 153 -6.90 -44.05 22.63
CA VAL A 153 -7.69 -44.16 23.87
C VAL A 153 -9.02 -44.84 23.58
N ARG A 154 -8.99 -46.14 23.27
CA ARG A 154 -10.13 -47.03 23.52
C ARG A 154 -9.68 -48.49 23.65
N GLY A 155 -9.63 -48.96 24.90
CA GLY A 155 -9.80 -50.37 25.23
C GLY A 155 -8.57 -51.09 25.79
N GLY A 156 -8.68 -51.55 27.05
CA GLY A 156 -8.06 -52.79 27.53
C GLY A 156 -6.79 -52.65 28.36
N ALA A 157 -6.95 -52.71 29.68
CA ALA A 157 -5.97 -53.35 30.58
C ALA A 157 -6.36 -54.83 30.75
N PRO A 158 -5.59 -55.71 31.43
CA PRO A 158 -4.18 -55.64 31.86
C PRO A 158 -3.36 -56.89 31.47
N GLU A 159 -2.02 -56.86 31.55
CA GLU A 159 -1.26 -57.96 32.19
C GLU A 159 0.20 -57.59 32.49
N VAL A 160 0.72 -58.28 33.48
CA VAL A 160 1.95 -58.11 34.24
C VAL A 160 3.10 -58.90 33.60
N GLU A 161 4.33 -58.39 33.64
CA GLU A 161 5.64 -59.10 33.83
C GLU A 161 6.76 -58.14 33.38
N SER A 162 7.65 -57.62 34.23
CA SER A 162 8.78 -58.23 34.98
C SER A 162 10.04 -58.53 34.14
N ALA A 163 11.19 -58.10 34.70
CA ALA A 163 12.59 -58.40 34.32
C ALA A 163 13.10 -57.81 32.98
N GLY A 164 14.35 -57.43 32.79
CA GLY A 164 15.61 -57.50 33.54
C GLY A 164 16.68 -56.79 32.69
N ALA A 165 17.58 -56.04 33.32
CA ALA A 165 19.00 -56.39 33.47
C ALA A 165 19.87 -56.44 32.18
N ALA A 166 20.85 -55.52 32.20
CA ALA A 166 22.29 -55.77 31.96
C ALA A 166 22.93 -55.59 30.57
N ARG A 167 24.02 -54.80 30.64
CA ARG A 167 25.39 -55.03 30.12
C ARG A 167 25.72 -54.81 28.63
N ALA A 168 26.55 -53.77 28.47
CA ALA A 168 27.95 -53.80 28.02
C ALA A 168 28.31 -54.19 26.58
N GLN A 169 28.96 -53.25 25.90
CA GLN A 169 30.22 -53.34 25.12
C GLN A 169 30.49 -51.91 24.60
N GLU A 170 31.52 -51.17 25.04
CA GLU A 170 32.94 -51.29 24.64
C GLU A 170 33.04 -51.50 23.12
N GLU A 171 33.61 -50.60 22.32
CA GLU A 171 35.03 -50.24 22.35
C GLU A 171 35.32 -49.25 21.18
N VAL A 172 36.51 -48.62 21.22
CA VAL A 172 37.34 -48.19 20.07
C VAL A 172 37.41 -46.68 19.68
N ARG A 173 38.59 -46.12 20.03
CA ARG A 173 39.48 -45.17 19.30
C ARG A 173 39.37 -43.65 19.51
N SER A 174 40.10 -43.23 20.54
CA SER A 174 41.20 -42.24 20.58
C SER A 174 41.77 -41.62 19.28
N SER A 175 41.87 -40.27 19.29
CA SER A 175 43.06 -39.39 19.03
C SER A 175 42.55 -37.96 18.72
N PRO A 176 43.25 -36.84 19.01
CA PRO A 176 44.70 -36.59 18.83
C PRO A 176 45.39 -35.90 20.04
N GLY A 177 46.73 -36.00 20.18
CA GLY A 177 47.70 -35.00 19.68
C GLY A 177 48.06 -33.99 20.79
N SER A 178 49.00 -34.28 21.69
CA SER A 178 50.44 -34.03 21.58
C SER A 178 50.80 -32.62 21.09
N GLY A 179 51.17 -31.73 22.02
CA GLY A 179 51.92 -30.52 21.71
C GLY A 179 52.03 -29.54 22.88
N GLY A 180 53.23 -29.46 23.47
CA GLY A 180 53.87 -28.18 23.78
C GLY A 180 53.80 -27.64 25.22
N GLU A 181 54.96 -27.70 25.89
CA GLU A 181 55.60 -26.60 26.68
C GLU A 181 54.85 -26.06 27.91
N GLY A 182 55.41 -25.89 29.11
CA GLY A 182 56.80 -25.75 29.55
C GLY A 182 56.83 -24.63 30.62
N ALA A 183 57.36 -24.91 31.82
CA ALA A 183 57.91 -23.96 32.83
C ALA A 183 57.94 -24.66 34.21
N LYS A 184 59.12 -25.03 34.74
CA LYS A 184 60.02 -24.23 35.61
C LYS A 184 59.47 -23.93 37.02
N GLY A 185 60.25 -24.33 38.03
CA GLY A 185 60.26 -23.77 39.40
C GLY A 185 60.08 -24.84 40.48
N ALA A 186 61.18 -25.39 41.01
CA ALA A 186 61.82 -24.96 42.28
C ALA A 186 61.35 -25.81 43.46
N GLU A 187 62.20 -26.75 43.89
CA GLU A 187 62.91 -26.69 45.19
C GLU A 187 62.01 -26.88 46.43
N ARG A 188 61.99 -28.09 46.99
CA ARG A 188 62.31 -28.30 48.41
C ARG A 188 62.43 -29.77 48.82
N GLU A 189 63.63 -30.07 49.30
CA GLU A 189 64.02 -31.03 50.34
C GLU A 189 62.93 -31.85 51.05
N ALA A 190 63.10 -33.18 51.04
CA ALA A 190 63.36 -34.00 52.25
C ALA A 190 63.62 -35.45 51.77
N ARG A 191 64.88 -35.89 51.66
CA ARG A 191 65.65 -36.61 52.70
C ARG A 191 64.90 -37.81 53.32
N ALA A 192 65.48 -39.00 53.09
CA ALA A 192 65.52 -40.17 53.96
C ALA A 192 64.18 -40.91 54.17
N SER A 193 64.06 -42.24 54.18
CA SER A 193 64.99 -43.36 54.02
C SER A 193 64.16 -44.63 53.85
N GLU A 194 64.74 -45.60 53.14
CA GLU A 194 64.76 -47.04 53.45
C GLU A 194 63.46 -47.74 53.88
N LEU A 195 62.92 -48.51 52.94
CA LEU A 195 62.14 -49.71 53.21
C LEU A 195 63.09 -50.91 53.30
N ARG A 196 63.21 -51.53 54.48
CA ARG A 196 63.47 -52.97 54.59
C ARG A 196 62.71 -53.56 55.81
N PRO A 197 62.05 -54.71 55.65
CA PRO A 197 61.16 -55.32 56.66
C PRO A 197 61.89 -56.32 57.57
N THR A 198 61.11 -56.95 58.47
CA THR A 198 61.41 -57.97 59.53
C THR A 198 61.51 -57.35 60.92
N SER A 199 60.90 -57.84 62.01
CA SER A 199 60.14 -59.07 62.32
C SER A 199 59.36 -58.81 63.65
N PRO A 200 58.66 -59.79 64.24
CA PRO A 200 57.42 -59.61 65.01
C PRO A 200 57.63 -59.48 66.51
N GLU A 201 56.61 -59.04 67.24
CA GLU A 201 56.30 -59.53 68.59
C GLU A 201 54.93 -59.00 69.02
N ASP A 202 53.99 -59.94 69.20
CA ASP A 202 52.77 -59.74 69.99
C ASP A 202 53.16 -59.44 71.45
N PRO A 203 52.36 -58.63 72.16
CA PRO A 203 51.54 -59.28 73.17
C PRO A 203 50.11 -58.75 73.27
N GLU A 204 49.20 -59.72 73.32
CA GLU A 204 47.90 -59.77 74.00
C GLU A 204 46.85 -58.65 73.82
N PRO A 205 45.61 -59.01 73.39
CA PRO A 205 44.52 -58.08 73.23
C PRO A 205 43.91 -57.70 74.58
N SER A 206 44.12 -56.45 74.99
CA SER A 206 43.29 -55.82 76.01
C SER A 206 41.87 -55.65 75.44
N PRO A 207 40.80 -56.08 76.14
CA PRO A 207 39.45 -55.99 75.61
C PRO A 207 39.08 -54.53 75.39
N ALA A 208 38.86 -54.19 74.12
CA ALA A 208 38.41 -52.90 73.67
C ALA A 208 37.17 -52.47 74.47
N GLY A 209 37.34 -51.52 75.37
CA GLY A 209 36.22 -50.68 75.78
C GLY A 209 35.61 -50.06 74.51
N PRO A 210 34.29 -49.85 74.45
CA PRO A 210 33.65 -49.26 73.29
C PRO A 210 34.41 -47.99 72.90
N ASP A 211 35.01 -48.04 71.72
CA ASP A 211 35.95 -47.05 71.22
C ASP A 211 35.18 -45.75 71.01
N ARG A 212 35.07 -44.93 72.08
CA ARG A 212 34.26 -43.71 72.10
C ARG A 212 34.70 -42.71 71.02
N ALA A 213 35.94 -42.80 70.55
CA ALA A 213 36.44 -42.02 69.42
C ALA A 213 35.78 -42.46 68.10
N ARG A 214 35.72 -43.78 67.83
CA ARG A 214 35.01 -44.34 66.66
C ARG A 214 33.50 -44.23 66.78
N LEU A 215 32.95 -44.31 67.99
CA LEU A 215 31.52 -44.06 68.24
C LEU A 215 31.18 -42.58 68.12
N ALA A 216 32.07 -41.64 68.49
CA ALA A 216 31.89 -40.21 68.24
C ALA A 216 32.11 -39.84 66.77
N GLU A 217 32.97 -40.56 66.05
CA GLU A 217 33.16 -40.42 64.59
C GLU A 217 31.98 -41.06 63.82
N ALA A 218 31.37 -42.12 64.34
CA ALA A 218 30.16 -42.74 63.77
C ALA A 218 28.85 -42.06 64.21
N LEU A 219 28.83 -41.39 65.38
CA LEU A 219 27.73 -40.54 65.88
C LEU A 219 27.91 -39.07 65.50
N GLN A 220 28.95 -38.71 64.76
CA GLN A 220 28.83 -37.65 63.77
C GLN A 220 27.85 -38.17 62.71
N PHE A 221 26.56 -38.20 63.10
CA PHE A 221 25.46 -37.97 62.19
C PHE A 221 25.99 -36.98 61.17
N TYR A 222 25.98 -37.38 59.91
CA TYR A 222 26.19 -36.48 58.79
C TYR A 222 25.15 -35.36 58.93
N GLU A 223 25.43 -34.36 59.75
CA GLU A 223 24.86 -33.04 59.62
C GLU A 223 25.31 -32.66 58.22
N GLU A 224 24.39 -32.87 57.28
CA GLU A 224 24.54 -32.68 55.86
C GLU A 224 24.71 -31.17 55.63
N ARG A 225 25.86 -30.68 56.07
CA ARG A 225 26.20 -29.28 56.08
C ARG A 225 26.35 -28.89 54.62
N PRO A 226 25.68 -27.82 54.17
CA PRO A 226 25.83 -27.38 52.80
C PRO A 226 27.31 -27.18 52.46
N PRO A 227 27.75 -27.54 51.24
CA PRO A 227 29.17 -27.59 50.88
C PRO A 227 29.89 -26.25 51.04
N TYR A 228 29.17 -25.12 50.97
CA TYR A 228 29.74 -23.78 51.07
C TYR A 228 29.37 -23.05 52.38
N ALA A 229 28.84 -23.75 53.38
CA ALA A 229 28.49 -23.13 54.65
C ALA A 229 29.75 -22.66 55.40
N PRO A 230 29.88 -21.37 55.77
CA PRO A 230 31.09 -20.83 56.38
C PRO A 230 31.38 -21.52 57.71
N ARG A 231 32.63 -21.92 57.94
CA ARG A 231 33.09 -22.45 59.24
C ARG A 231 33.32 -21.29 60.21
N GLY A 232 32.25 -20.68 60.72
CA GLY A 232 32.31 -19.57 61.68
C GLY A 232 31.31 -18.45 61.36
N TYR A 233 31.46 -17.31 62.04
CA TYR A 233 30.67 -16.11 61.78
C TYR A 233 31.07 -15.50 60.42
N ASP A 234 30.10 -15.35 59.51
CA ASP A 234 30.28 -14.63 58.25
C ASP A 234 29.73 -13.20 58.41
N PRO A 235 30.56 -12.14 58.34
CA PRO A 235 30.12 -10.76 58.51
C PRO A 235 29.35 -10.21 57.29
N ARG A 236 29.23 -10.97 56.20
CA ARG A 236 28.54 -10.52 54.98
C ARG A 236 27.02 -10.49 55.19
N PRO A 237 26.31 -9.47 54.64
CA PRO A 237 24.86 -9.43 54.70
C PRO A 237 24.24 -10.65 54.01
N ASP A 238 23.04 -11.03 54.45
CA ASP A 238 22.34 -12.17 53.88
C ASP A 238 22.03 -11.95 52.40
N HIS A 239 22.26 -13.01 51.61
CA HIS A 239 21.90 -13.01 50.20
C HIS A 239 20.38 -13.07 50.05
N VAL A 240 19.80 -12.12 49.30
CA VAL A 240 18.35 -12.00 49.12
C VAL A 240 17.98 -12.47 47.70
N PRO A 241 17.36 -13.66 47.53
CA PRO A 241 16.99 -14.18 46.21
C PRO A 241 16.02 -13.27 45.45
N LEU A 242 15.17 -12.56 46.18
CA LEU A 242 14.24 -11.58 45.61
C LEU A 242 14.96 -10.46 44.88
N LEU A 243 16.08 -9.95 45.41
CA LEU A 243 16.86 -8.92 44.73
C LEU A 243 17.47 -9.46 43.42
N ALA A 244 17.96 -10.71 43.42
CA ALA A 244 18.45 -11.35 42.20
C ALA A 244 17.36 -11.42 41.12
N ALA A 245 16.15 -11.86 41.50
CA ALA A 245 15.01 -11.93 40.59
C ALA A 245 14.59 -10.54 40.08
N CYS A 246 14.51 -9.53 40.95
CA CYS A 246 14.20 -8.15 40.58
C CYS A 246 15.22 -7.58 39.59
N PHE A 247 16.52 -7.80 39.81
CA PHE A 247 17.55 -7.37 38.85
C PHE A 247 17.37 -8.04 37.50
N SER A 248 17.15 -9.36 37.45
CA SER A 248 16.87 -10.06 36.18
C SER A 248 15.56 -9.63 35.51
N ALA A 249 14.56 -9.21 36.29
CA ALA A 249 13.30 -8.70 35.75
C ALA A 249 13.50 -7.31 35.11
N VAL A 250 14.36 -6.46 35.68
CA VAL A 250 14.68 -5.13 35.13
C VAL A 250 15.61 -5.21 33.92
N ALA A 251 16.61 -6.08 33.96
CA ALA A 251 17.54 -6.28 32.86
C ALA A 251 17.92 -7.77 32.76
N PRO A 252 17.72 -8.41 31.60
CA PRO A 252 18.01 -9.83 31.43
C PRO A 252 19.50 -10.10 31.68
N GLY A 253 19.79 -11.03 32.58
CA GLY A 253 21.15 -11.37 33.00
C GLY A 253 21.66 -10.61 34.23
N ALA A 254 21.03 -9.52 34.67
CA ALA A 254 21.55 -8.73 35.79
C ALA A 254 21.49 -9.48 37.13
N GLY A 255 20.47 -10.31 37.37
CA GLY A 255 20.39 -11.18 38.55
C GLY A 255 21.45 -12.29 38.56
N GLN A 256 21.88 -12.76 37.38
CA GLN A 256 23.01 -13.69 37.27
C GLN A 256 24.33 -13.01 37.68
N ILE A 257 24.54 -11.74 37.34
CA ILE A 257 25.70 -10.97 37.82
C ILE A 257 25.63 -10.78 39.33
N PHE A 258 24.47 -10.43 39.87
CA PHE A 258 24.26 -10.34 41.31
C PHE A 258 24.60 -11.65 42.05
N ASN A 259 24.34 -12.78 41.40
CA ASN A 259 24.65 -14.12 41.88
C ASN A 259 26.10 -14.59 41.57
N GLY A 260 26.95 -13.77 40.96
CA GLY A 260 28.34 -14.12 40.60
C GLY A 260 28.49 -15.02 39.36
N GLN A 261 27.52 -15.02 38.44
CA GLN A 261 27.51 -15.82 37.21
C GLN A 261 27.52 -14.95 35.93
N PRO A 262 28.61 -14.23 35.63
CA PRO A 262 28.65 -13.29 34.50
C PRO A 262 28.52 -13.97 33.13
N GLU A 263 29.01 -15.20 32.96
CA GLU A 263 28.92 -15.93 31.70
C GLU A 263 27.47 -16.26 31.31
N LYS A 264 26.65 -16.66 32.29
CA LYS A 264 25.23 -16.91 32.05
C LYS A 264 24.47 -15.62 31.79
N ALA A 265 24.86 -14.53 32.47
CA ALA A 265 24.27 -13.22 32.26
C ALA A 265 24.37 -12.78 30.79
N GLN A 266 25.53 -12.98 30.15
CA GLN A 266 25.73 -12.65 28.74
C GLN A 266 24.79 -13.42 27.80
N ARG A 267 24.55 -14.71 28.07
CA ARG A 267 23.64 -15.53 27.25
C ARG A 267 22.18 -15.05 27.32
N TYR A 268 21.72 -14.69 28.52
CA TYR A 268 20.37 -14.13 28.69
C TYR A 268 20.27 -12.72 28.10
N ALA A 269 21.32 -11.91 28.22
CA ALA A 269 21.37 -10.59 27.61
C ALA A 269 21.26 -10.67 26.07
N LEU A 270 21.96 -11.61 25.42
CA LEU A 270 21.86 -11.80 23.97
C LEU A 270 20.48 -12.31 23.51
N THR A 271 19.71 -12.95 24.38
CA THR A 271 18.38 -13.50 24.08
C THR A 271 17.23 -12.62 24.60
N PHE A 272 17.52 -11.36 24.94
CA PHE A 272 16.57 -10.44 25.61
C PHE A 272 15.30 -10.15 24.83
N PHE A 273 15.36 -10.21 23.49
CA PHE A 273 14.22 -9.91 22.62
C PHE A 273 13.12 -10.99 22.69
N LEU A 274 13.42 -12.13 23.31
CA LEU A 274 12.48 -13.23 23.51
C LEU A 274 11.96 -13.20 24.95
N LEU A 275 10.63 -13.18 25.12
CA LEU A 275 9.98 -13.21 26.44
C LEU A 275 10.30 -14.49 27.22
N LEU A 276 10.39 -15.63 26.54
CA LEU A 276 10.57 -16.93 27.19
C LEU A 276 11.96 -17.11 27.84
N PRO A 277 13.09 -16.78 27.17
CA PRO A 277 14.40 -16.69 27.80
C PRO A 277 14.47 -15.66 28.93
N TRP A 278 13.76 -14.52 28.83
CA TRP A 278 13.74 -13.53 29.90
C TRP A 278 13.08 -14.09 31.17
N TYR A 279 11.90 -14.70 31.05
CA TYR A 279 11.24 -15.37 32.17
C TYR A 279 12.14 -16.45 32.80
N ARG A 280 12.81 -17.26 31.96
CA ARG A 280 13.79 -18.26 32.42
C ARG A 280 14.95 -17.60 33.17
N ALA A 281 15.46 -16.46 32.72
CA ALA A 281 16.51 -15.72 33.40
C ALA A 281 16.09 -15.26 34.82
N VAL A 282 14.84 -14.82 34.99
CA VAL A 282 14.31 -14.43 36.31
C VAL A 282 14.19 -15.64 37.23
N ARG A 283 13.60 -16.73 36.73
CA ARG A 283 13.43 -17.97 37.49
C ARG A 283 14.78 -18.57 37.90
N ASP A 284 15.73 -18.64 36.98
CA ASP A 284 17.06 -19.22 37.24
C ASP A 284 17.86 -18.35 38.22
N ALA A 285 17.70 -17.02 38.17
CA ALA A 285 18.29 -16.11 39.15
C ALA A 285 17.70 -16.30 40.56
N TRP A 286 16.38 -16.53 40.67
CA TRP A 286 15.72 -16.86 41.93
C TRP A 286 16.21 -18.19 42.50
N ILE A 287 16.13 -19.27 41.70
CA ILE A 287 16.51 -20.63 42.14
C ILE A 287 17.97 -20.66 42.59
N TYR A 288 18.87 -20.07 41.81
CA TYR A 288 20.28 -20.02 42.18
C TYR A 288 20.51 -19.10 43.40
N GLY A 289 19.77 -17.99 43.51
CA GLY A 289 19.81 -17.14 44.71
C GLY A 289 19.39 -17.90 45.96
N GLU A 290 18.38 -18.77 45.89
CA GLU A 290 18.01 -19.65 47.00
C GLU A 290 19.12 -20.64 47.36
N GLN A 291 19.82 -21.20 46.35
CA GLN A 291 20.97 -22.08 46.57
C GLN A 291 22.11 -21.34 47.27
N VAL A 292 22.39 -20.09 46.90
CA VAL A 292 23.39 -19.24 47.57
C VAL A 292 22.97 -18.94 49.00
N ARG A 293 21.69 -18.60 49.24
CA ARG A 293 21.15 -18.35 50.58
C ARG A 293 21.25 -19.59 51.48
N ARG A 294 21.01 -20.78 50.93
CA ARG A 294 21.12 -22.08 51.62
C ARG A 294 22.55 -22.66 51.61
N TYR A 295 23.54 -21.93 51.11
CA TYR A 295 24.95 -22.35 51.05
C TYR A 295 25.24 -23.61 50.20
N TYR A 296 24.36 -23.93 49.25
CA TYR A 296 24.60 -24.96 48.22
C TYR A 296 25.36 -24.43 47.00
N ALA A 297 25.51 -23.11 46.90
CA ALA A 297 26.29 -22.42 45.88
C ALA A 297 27.27 -21.43 46.55
N PRO A 298 28.41 -21.11 45.89
CA PRO A 298 29.37 -20.16 46.43
C PRO A 298 28.74 -18.76 46.56
N ARG A 299 29.03 -18.08 47.68
CA ARG A 299 28.59 -16.68 47.88
C ARG A 299 29.33 -15.74 46.93
N PRO A 300 28.63 -14.79 46.28
CA PRO A 300 29.26 -13.80 45.41
C PRO A 300 30.23 -12.89 46.18
N GLU A 301 31.13 -12.24 45.43
CA GLU A 301 32.05 -11.25 45.96
C GLU A 301 31.29 -10.01 46.51
N PRO A 302 31.79 -9.37 47.57
CA PRO A 302 31.20 -8.11 48.03
C PRO A 302 31.28 -7.06 46.91
N GLY A 303 30.14 -6.44 46.58
CA GLY A 303 30.04 -5.44 45.52
C GLY A 303 29.33 -5.91 44.24
N GLU A 304 28.95 -7.19 44.14
CA GLU A 304 28.17 -7.69 42.99
C GLU A 304 26.83 -6.95 42.80
N ALA A 305 26.22 -6.43 43.86
CA ALA A 305 25.04 -5.56 43.76
C ALA A 305 25.28 -4.30 42.91
N ARG A 306 26.43 -3.64 43.12
CA ARG A 306 26.82 -2.47 42.34
C ARG A 306 27.19 -2.85 40.92
N ARG A 307 27.85 -3.99 40.72
CA ARG A 307 28.17 -4.53 39.38
C ARG A 307 26.88 -4.82 38.60
N ALA A 308 25.91 -5.51 39.20
CA ALA A 308 24.61 -5.82 38.61
C ALA A 308 23.82 -4.55 38.25
N ALA A 309 23.76 -3.56 39.14
CA ALA A 309 23.13 -2.27 38.85
C ALA A 309 23.83 -1.53 37.70
N SER A 310 25.17 -1.50 37.69
CA SER A 310 25.93 -0.88 36.61
C SER A 310 25.76 -1.59 35.28
N PHE A 311 25.63 -2.92 35.30
CA PHE A 311 25.34 -3.72 34.12
C PHE A 311 23.95 -3.42 33.57
N ALA A 312 22.92 -3.39 34.43
CA ALA A 312 21.56 -3.04 34.01
C ALA A 312 21.50 -1.65 33.36
N LEU A 313 22.20 -0.67 33.95
CA LEU A 313 22.29 0.67 33.38
C LEU A 313 22.99 0.68 32.00
N LYS A 314 24.16 0.05 31.90
CA LYS A 314 24.91 -0.05 30.63
C LYS A 314 24.12 -0.81 29.56
N TRP A 315 23.39 -1.83 29.97
CA TRP A 315 22.53 -2.63 29.10
C TRP A 315 21.41 -1.79 28.49
N TRP A 316 20.65 -1.05 29.31
CA TRP A 316 19.60 -0.17 28.82
C TRP A 316 20.13 0.96 27.95
N LEU A 317 21.31 1.49 28.25
CA LEU A 317 21.99 2.46 27.38
C LEU A 317 22.31 1.84 26.01
N ALA A 318 22.86 0.63 25.97
CA ALA A 318 23.15 -0.07 24.72
C ALA A 318 21.87 -0.36 23.90
N VAL A 319 20.81 -0.85 24.54
CA VAL A 319 19.50 -1.07 23.89
C VAL A 319 18.93 0.24 23.36
N GLY A 320 19.01 1.32 24.13
CA GLY A 320 18.57 2.65 23.71
C GLY A 320 19.32 3.16 22.47
N VAL A 321 20.64 2.99 22.42
CA VAL A 321 21.45 3.34 21.23
C VAL A 321 21.02 2.52 20.02
N VAL A 322 20.89 1.20 20.14
CA VAL A 322 20.46 0.33 19.02
C VAL A 322 19.05 0.70 18.55
N ALA A 323 18.10 0.92 19.47
CA ALA A 323 16.75 1.32 19.13
C ALA A 323 16.71 2.70 18.44
N SER A 324 17.50 3.66 18.92
CA SER A 324 17.60 5.00 18.31
C SER A 324 18.20 4.94 16.90
N LEU A 325 19.25 4.15 16.69
CA LEU A 325 19.84 3.92 15.37
C LEU A 325 18.86 3.23 14.44
N SER A 326 18.13 2.23 14.94
CA SER A 326 17.12 1.51 14.16
C SER A 326 15.98 2.45 13.73
N ALA A 327 15.44 3.26 14.65
CA ALA A 327 14.43 4.26 14.35
C ALA A 327 14.93 5.32 13.36
N TYR A 328 16.17 5.77 13.51
CA TYR A 328 16.80 6.70 12.56
C TYR A 328 16.95 6.08 11.16
N THR A 329 17.44 4.84 11.06
CA THR A 329 17.55 4.14 9.77
C THR A 329 16.19 3.88 9.13
N TYR A 330 15.17 3.57 9.93
CA TYR A 330 13.80 3.40 9.45
C TYR A 330 13.24 4.72 8.91
N GLY A 331 13.47 5.84 9.62
CA GLY A 331 13.12 7.18 9.15
C GLY A 331 13.75 7.50 7.80
N LEU A 332 15.06 7.27 7.65
CA LEU A 332 15.76 7.47 6.37
C LEU A 332 15.18 6.63 5.22
N ILE A 333 14.82 5.38 5.48
CA ILE A 333 14.21 4.50 4.47
C ILE A 333 12.82 5.01 4.08
N GLU A 334 12.04 5.48 5.06
CA GLU A 334 10.69 5.99 4.78
C GLU A 334 10.73 7.33 4.04
N ASP A 335 11.69 8.21 4.36
CA ASP A 335 11.93 9.44 3.61
C ASP A 335 12.32 9.14 2.15
N GLN A 336 13.18 8.13 1.92
CA GLN A 336 13.52 7.69 0.57
C GLN A 336 12.31 7.14 -0.19
N ARG A 337 11.42 6.40 0.49
CA ARG A 337 10.18 5.90 -0.11
C ARG A 337 9.22 7.03 -0.46
N GLN A 338 9.11 8.05 0.39
CA GLN A 338 8.28 9.23 0.12
C GLN A 338 8.81 9.99 -1.09
N GLN A 339 10.12 10.24 -1.16
CA GLN A 339 10.74 10.87 -2.33
C GLN A 339 10.52 10.06 -3.61
N ALA A 340 10.65 8.73 -3.56
CA ALA A 340 10.38 7.87 -4.71
C ALA A 340 8.91 7.95 -5.17
N ARG A 341 7.95 8.05 -4.25
CA ARG A 341 6.53 8.25 -4.58
C ARG A 341 6.29 9.60 -5.23
N GLU A 342 6.84 10.68 -4.67
CA GLU A 342 6.72 12.01 -5.26
C GLU A 342 7.33 12.08 -6.66
N HIS A 343 8.47 11.42 -6.88
CA HIS A 343 9.08 11.33 -8.21
C HIS A 343 8.19 10.56 -9.18
N ALA A 344 7.63 9.41 -8.77
CA ALA A 344 6.71 8.65 -9.60
C ALA A 344 5.42 9.42 -9.94
N GLU A 345 4.88 10.18 -8.98
CA GLU A 345 3.71 11.05 -9.21
C GLU A 345 4.01 12.16 -10.22
N ARG A 346 5.18 12.81 -10.12
CA ARG A 346 5.60 13.83 -11.10
C ARG A 346 5.78 13.26 -12.50
N GLU A 347 6.34 12.06 -12.61
CA GLU A 347 6.48 11.37 -13.90
C GLU A 347 5.12 10.99 -14.50
N LEU A 348 4.15 10.57 -13.68
CA LEU A 348 2.78 10.30 -14.14
C LEU A 348 2.08 11.57 -14.62
N VAL A 349 2.20 12.67 -13.88
CA VAL A 349 1.63 13.96 -14.30
C VAL A 349 2.27 14.45 -15.61
N ALA A 350 3.59 14.31 -15.76
CA ALA A 350 4.26 14.65 -17.01
C ALA A 350 3.73 13.81 -18.18
N ALA A 351 3.60 12.49 -18.00
CA ALA A 351 3.05 11.60 -19.02
C ALA A 351 1.58 11.94 -19.38
N MET A 352 0.77 12.34 -18.41
CA MET A 352 -0.62 12.79 -18.66
C MET A 352 -0.68 14.10 -19.43
N ILE A 353 0.22 15.06 -19.14
CA ILE A 353 0.31 16.31 -19.89
C ILE A 353 0.69 16.03 -21.34
N ASP A 354 1.67 15.15 -21.58
CA ASP A 354 2.09 14.80 -22.95
C ASP A 354 0.93 14.19 -23.76
N VAL A 355 0.13 13.31 -23.14
CA VAL A 355 -1.07 12.74 -23.78
C VAL A 355 -2.12 13.82 -24.06
N ALA A 356 -2.39 14.70 -23.10
CA ALA A 356 -3.37 15.77 -23.27
C ALA A 356 -2.95 16.77 -24.36
N VAL A 357 -1.66 17.07 -24.50
CA VAL A 357 -1.15 17.93 -25.58
C VAL A 357 -1.41 17.28 -26.95
N VAL A 358 -1.15 15.98 -27.08
CA VAL A 358 -1.43 15.24 -28.32
C VAL A 358 -2.92 15.24 -28.66
N GLU A 359 -3.80 15.02 -27.67
CA GLU A 359 -5.26 15.07 -27.89
C GLU A 359 -5.75 16.47 -28.30
N VAL A 360 -5.19 17.52 -27.70
CA VAL A 360 -5.51 18.90 -28.07
C VAL A 360 -5.06 19.21 -29.49
N ASP A 361 -3.84 18.84 -29.87
CA ASP A 361 -3.33 19.06 -31.23
C ASP A 361 -4.15 18.29 -32.27
N GLU A 362 -4.52 17.03 -31.99
CA GLU A 362 -5.39 16.22 -32.86
C GLU A 362 -6.81 16.83 -33.00
N ALA A 363 -7.33 17.49 -31.96
CA ALA A 363 -8.62 18.17 -32.00
C ALA A 363 -8.58 19.54 -32.68
N LEU A 364 -7.41 20.20 -32.68
CA LEU A 364 -7.26 21.56 -33.20
C LEU A 364 -7.27 21.60 -34.74
N GLU A 365 -6.67 20.62 -35.41
CA GLU A 365 -6.71 20.51 -36.87
C GLU A 365 -8.14 20.47 -37.45
N PRO A 366 -9.04 19.54 -37.06
CA PRO A 366 -10.39 19.49 -37.61
C PRO A 366 -11.21 20.73 -37.22
N ALA A 367 -11.00 21.29 -36.03
CA ALA A 367 -11.68 22.52 -35.61
C ALA A 367 -11.29 23.71 -36.49
N THR A 368 -10.00 23.86 -36.82
CA THR A 368 -9.54 24.94 -37.71
C THR A 368 -10.02 24.78 -39.15
N ILE A 369 -10.08 23.54 -39.66
CA ILE A 369 -10.65 23.24 -40.97
C ILE A 369 -12.14 23.58 -40.99
N ALA A 370 -12.92 23.11 -40.02
CA ALA A 370 -14.35 23.40 -39.92
C ALA A 370 -14.63 24.90 -39.77
N ALA A 371 -13.82 25.62 -39.00
CA ALA A 371 -13.93 27.07 -38.86
C ALA A 371 -13.66 27.80 -40.18
N ARG A 372 -12.66 27.37 -40.97
CA ARG A 372 -12.39 27.92 -42.31
C ARG A 372 -13.54 27.66 -43.27
N GLU A 373 -14.03 26.42 -43.33
CA GLU A 373 -15.18 26.07 -44.18
C GLU A 373 -16.44 26.87 -43.82
N ALA A 374 -16.69 27.07 -42.51
CA ALA A 374 -17.82 27.87 -42.06
C ALA A 374 -17.66 29.35 -42.47
N HIS A 375 -16.44 29.89 -42.40
CA HIS A 375 -16.14 31.25 -42.86
C HIS A 375 -16.31 31.40 -44.37
N GLU A 376 -15.87 30.43 -45.17
CA GLU A 376 -16.04 30.43 -46.63
C GLU A 376 -17.51 30.36 -47.01
N LYS A 377 -18.30 29.48 -46.38
CA LYS A 377 -19.75 29.39 -46.62
C LYS A 377 -20.49 30.68 -46.26
N LEU A 378 -20.11 31.34 -45.16
CA LEU A 378 -20.65 32.65 -44.81
C LEU A 378 -20.24 33.73 -45.82
N ALA A 379 -19.01 33.69 -46.31
CA ALA A 379 -18.53 34.60 -47.35
C ALA A 379 -19.31 34.41 -48.66
N GLU A 380 -19.51 33.17 -49.12
CA GLU A 380 -20.29 32.84 -50.31
C GLU A 380 -21.77 33.26 -50.18
N GLN A 381 -22.40 32.97 -49.03
CA GLN A 381 -23.77 33.42 -48.76
C GLN A 381 -23.86 34.95 -48.72
N SER A 382 -22.85 35.62 -48.16
CA SER A 382 -22.81 37.08 -48.16
C SER A 382 -22.61 37.65 -49.56
N ALA A 383 -21.84 36.99 -50.43
CA ALA A 383 -21.60 37.40 -51.81
C ALA A 383 -22.85 37.21 -52.70
N ALA A 384 -23.65 36.17 -52.44
CA ALA A 384 -24.87 35.87 -53.21
C ALA A 384 -26.03 36.88 -52.98
N PHE A 385 -25.99 37.67 -51.91
CA PHE A 385 -27.07 38.61 -51.54
C PHE A 385 -26.67 40.09 -51.56
N THR A 386 -25.49 40.45 -52.06
CA THR A 386 -25.06 41.86 -52.04
C THR A 386 -25.50 42.61 -53.29
N MET A 387 -26.52 43.48 -53.14
CA MET A 387 -26.57 44.74 -53.90
C MET A 387 -25.20 45.41 -53.80
N SER A 388 -24.74 46.03 -54.89
CA SER A 388 -23.45 46.72 -54.90
C SER A 388 -23.37 47.74 -53.73
N GLN A 389 -22.18 47.94 -53.15
CA GLN A 389 -22.01 48.91 -52.05
C GLN A 389 -22.48 50.32 -52.47
N GLU A 390 -22.36 50.63 -53.76
CA GLU A 390 -22.85 51.87 -54.35
C GLU A 390 -24.38 51.97 -54.35
N GLU A 391 -25.09 50.92 -54.79
CA GLU A 391 -26.56 50.88 -54.74
C GLU A 391 -27.07 50.93 -53.29
N ARG A 392 -26.41 50.22 -52.37
CA ARG A 392 -26.76 50.23 -50.95
C ARG A 392 -26.58 51.63 -50.34
N ALA A 393 -25.47 52.29 -50.65
CA ALA A 393 -25.21 53.66 -50.20
C ALA A 393 -26.24 54.63 -50.79
N GLN A 394 -26.63 54.48 -52.06
CA GLN A 394 -27.62 55.33 -52.71
C GLN A 394 -29.02 55.14 -52.11
N ARG A 395 -29.48 53.90 -51.90
CA ARG A 395 -30.77 53.63 -51.24
C ARG A 395 -30.82 54.18 -49.82
N LEU A 396 -29.76 53.95 -49.04
CA LEU A 396 -29.65 54.50 -47.68
C LEU A 396 -29.61 56.03 -47.67
N TYR A 397 -29.01 56.65 -48.69
CA TYR A 397 -28.97 58.10 -48.81
C TYR A 397 -30.37 58.68 -49.08
N ILE A 398 -31.17 58.04 -49.93
CA ILE A 398 -32.56 58.46 -50.20
C ILE A 398 -33.41 58.35 -48.93
N ILE A 399 -33.34 57.22 -48.22
CA ILE A 399 -34.07 57.01 -46.95
C ILE A 399 -33.64 58.03 -45.89
N GLY A 400 -32.33 58.25 -45.76
CA GLY A 400 -31.81 59.23 -44.82
C GLY A 400 -32.27 60.64 -45.16
N TYR A 401 -32.27 61.00 -46.45
CA TYR A 401 -32.74 62.31 -46.91
C TYR A 401 -34.22 62.54 -46.57
N GLN A 402 -35.08 61.54 -46.79
CA GLN A 402 -36.49 61.60 -46.38
C GLN A 402 -36.63 61.82 -44.86
N SER A 403 -35.82 61.12 -44.06
CA SER A 403 -35.81 61.30 -42.60
C SER A 403 -35.40 62.74 -42.20
N CYS A 404 -34.44 63.33 -42.93
CA CYS A 404 -34.03 64.72 -42.71
C CYS A 404 -35.16 65.72 -43.03
N VAL A 405 -35.96 65.45 -44.07
CA VAL A 405 -37.12 66.27 -44.48
C VAL A 405 -38.27 66.14 -43.48
N GLU A 406 -38.52 64.93 -42.97
CA GLU A 406 -39.53 64.63 -41.94
C GLU A 406 -39.15 65.16 -40.55
N ARG A 407 -37.95 65.73 -40.40
CA ARG A 407 -37.38 66.27 -39.14
C ARG A 407 -37.09 65.19 -38.09
N ASP A 408 -36.92 63.93 -38.50
CA ASP A 408 -36.36 62.88 -37.65
C ASP A 408 -34.83 62.95 -37.70
N TYR A 409 -34.28 63.87 -36.90
CA TYR A 409 -32.85 64.19 -36.93
C TYR A 409 -31.96 63.02 -36.46
N GLU A 410 -32.45 62.19 -35.52
CA GLU A 410 -31.70 61.02 -35.04
C GLU A 410 -31.62 59.94 -36.12
N ALA A 411 -32.73 59.68 -36.82
CA ALA A 411 -32.75 58.75 -37.95
C ALA A 411 -31.91 59.27 -39.12
N CYS A 412 -32.01 60.56 -39.45
CA CYS A 412 -31.20 61.23 -40.48
C CYS A 412 -29.69 61.15 -40.18
N GLU A 413 -29.25 61.45 -38.95
CA GLU A 413 -27.84 61.34 -38.57
C GLU A 413 -27.34 59.90 -38.68
N ALA A 414 -28.11 58.95 -38.13
CA ALA A 414 -27.72 57.54 -38.10
C ALA A 414 -27.63 56.93 -39.51
N THR A 415 -28.58 57.27 -40.39
CA THR A 415 -28.59 56.79 -41.78
C THR A 415 -27.49 57.44 -42.61
N MET A 416 -27.29 58.76 -42.52
CA MET A 416 -26.21 59.46 -43.23
C MET A 416 -24.82 59.02 -42.77
N ARG A 417 -24.65 58.68 -41.49
CA ARG A 417 -23.42 58.07 -40.98
C ARG A 417 -23.15 56.68 -41.57
N ARG A 418 -24.19 55.90 -41.85
CA ARG A 418 -24.05 54.60 -42.55
C ARG A 418 -23.72 54.80 -44.03
N VAL A 419 -24.26 55.83 -44.67
CA VAL A 419 -23.92 56.18 -46.06
C VAL A 419 -22.45 56.60 -46.17
N THR A 420 -21.96 57.47 -45.29
CA THR A 420 -20.56 57.92 -45.31
C THR A 420 -19.57 56.80 -44.99
N ALA A 421 -19.97 55.81 -44.17
CA ALA A 421 -19.19 54.60 -43.94
C ALA A 421 -19.11 53.69 -45.17
N LEU A 422 -20.15 53.64 -46.00
CA LEU A 422 -20.17 52.86 -47.25
C LEU A 422 -19.52 53.60 -48.42
N ARG A 423 -19.65 54.93 -48.48
CA ARG A 423 -19.11 55.78 -49.55
C ARG A 423 -18.52 57.07 -48.96
N ALA A 424 -17.22 57.04 -48.64
CA ALA A 424 -16.53 58.19 -48.04
C ALA A 424 -16.50 59.45 -48.94
N GLU A 425 -16.74 59.31 -50.25
CA GLU A 425 -16.73 60.41 -51.20
C GLU A 425 -18.02 61.24 -51.23
N SER A 426 -19.11 60.78 -50.59
CA SER A 426 -20.39 61.49 -50.59
C SER A 426 -20.36 62.71 -49.66
N ARG A 427 -19.87 63.85 -50.17
CA ARG A 427 -19.78 65.13 -49.43
C ARG A 427 -21.13 65.59 -48.89
N ASP A 428 -22.20 65.30 -49.62
CA ASP A 428 -23.56 65.68 -49.26
C ASP A 428 -24.09 64.93 -48.04
N ALA A 429 -23.78 63.64 -47.93
CA ALA A 429 -24.13 62.84 -46.75
C ALA A 429 -23.41 63.35 -45.49
N PHE A 430 -22.14 63.76 -45.59
CA PHE A 430 -21.43 64.38 -44.46
C PHE A 430 -22.06 65.70 -44.02
N ARG A 431 -22.50 66.54 -44.97
CA ARG A 431 -23.18 67.81 -44.67
C ARG A 431 -24.50 67.57 -43.94
N LEU A 432 -25.30 66.62 -44.42
CA LEU A 432 -26.57 66.25 -43.80
C LEU A 432 -26.36 65.61 -42.43
N GLN A 433 -25.37 64.73 -42.26
CA GLN A 433 -25.01 64.14 -40.98
C GLN A 433 -24.62 65.22 -39.95
N ALA A 434 -23.72 66.14 -40.33
CA ALA A 434 -23.27 67.21 -39.45
C ALA A 434 -24.44 68.15 -39.08
N TRP A 435 -25.27 68.51 -40.04
CA TRP A 435 -26.47 69.33 -39.79
C TRP A 435 -27.46 68.63 -38.85
N ALA A 436 -27.79 67.36 -39.12
CA ALA A 436 -28.71 66.58 -38.30
C ALA A 436 -28.21 66.43 -36.85
N SER A 437 -26.90 66.19 -36.66
CA SER A 437 -26.30 66.10 -35.32
C SER A 437 -26.40 67.39 -34.50
N VAL A 438 -26.39 68.55 -35.18
CA VAL A 438 -26.58 69.86 -34.54
C VAL A 438 -28.06 70.08 -34.23
N GLN A 439 -28.97 69.69 -35.13
CA GLN A 439 -30.40 69.84 -34.94
C GLN A 439 -30.97 68.92 -33.87
N ALA A 440 -30.55 67.64 -33.83
CA ALA A 440 -30.95 66.69 -32.79
C ALA A 440 -30.65 67.22 -31.36
N ARG A 441 -29.61 68.05 -31.21
CA ARG A 441 -29.24 68.65 -29.93
C ARG A 441 -29.97 69.96 -29.63
N ARG A 442 -30.38 70.71 -30.65
CA ARG A 442 -31.00 72.04 -30.50
C ARG A 442 -32.52 72.01 -30.55
N ASN A 443 -33.12 70.99 -31.19
CA ASN A 443 -34.55 70.91 -31.47
C ASN A 443 -35.12 72.21 -32.07
N ASP A 444 -34.36 72.85 -32.96
CA ASP A 444 -34.72 74.14 -33.56
C ASP A 444 -35.37 73.90 -34.94
N PRO A 445 -36.70 74.06 -35.08
CA PRO A 445 -37.41 73.77 -36.32
C PRO A 445 -37.22 74.84 -37.40
N GLU A 446 -36.60 75.99 -37.07
CA GLU A 446 -36.44 77.13 -37.99
C GLU A 446 -35.10 77.14 -38.73
N ALA A 447 -34.17 76.25 -38.36
CA ALA A 447 -32.87 76.19 -39.01
C ALA A 447 -32.99 75.59 -40.43
N PRO A 448 -32.55 76.30 -41.48
CA PRO A 448 -32.69 75.84 -42.85
C PRO A 448 -31.82 74.60 -43.11
N MET A 449 -32.38 73.64 -43.87
CA MET A 449 -31.65 72.47 -44.35
C MET A 449 -30.58 72.91 -45.36
N PRO A 450 -29.35 72.35 -45.33
CA PRO A 450 -28.32 72.71 -46.29
C PRO A 450 -28.76 72.36 -47.72
N GLU A 451 -28.36 73.18 -48.70
CA GLU A 451 -28.63 72.92 -50.10
C GLU A 451 -27.86 71.68 -50.56
N VAL A 452 -28.61 70.69 -51.06
CA VAL A 452 -28.10 69.41 -51.56
C VAL A 452 -28.59 69.21 -52.99
N ALA A 453 -27.84 68.47 -53.81
CA ALA A 453 -28.28 68.13 -55.16
C ALA A 453 -29.66 67.42 -55.13
N PRO A 454 -30.52 67.62 -56.14
CA PRO A 454 -31.85 67.02 -56.14
C PRO A 454 -31.75 65.50 -56.05
N VAL A 455 -32.39 64.93 -55.02
CA VAL A 455 -32.39 63.49 -54.75
C VAL A 455 -33.66 62.89 -55.35
N PRO A 456 -33.57 61.87 -56.23
CA PRO A 456 -34.75 61.19 -56.74
C PRO A 456 -35.51 60.49 -55.61
N THR A 457 -36.82 60.34 -55.75
CA THR A 457 -37.59 59.54 -54.80
C THR A 457 -37.20 58.06 -54.90
N LEU A 458 -37.44 57.29 -53.84
CA LEU A 458 -37.05 55.88 -53.81
C LEU A 458 -37.70 55.08 -54.96
N GLU A 459 -38.95 55.40 -55.29
CA GLU A 459 -39.69 54.82 -56.42
C GLU A 459 -39.07 55.19 -57.77
N GLU A 460 -38.67 56.45 -57.97
CA GLU A 460 -37.98 56.90 -59.18
C GLU A 460 -36.60 56.23 -59.33
N PHE A 461 -35.90 56.04 -58.21
CA PHE A 461 -34.62 55.35 -58.21
C PHE A 461 -34.79 53.87 -58.59
N GLU A 462 -35.76 53.16 -58.02
CA GLU A 462 -36.07 51.77 -58.35
C GLU A 462 -36.53 51.58 -59.81
N LEU A 463 -37.29 52.54 -60.36
CA LEU A 463 -37.67 52.56 -61.77
C LEU A 463 -36.49 52.84 -62.70
N SER A 464 -35.54 53.68 -62.28
CA SER A 464 -34.34 54.04 -63.06
C SER A 464 -33.22 53.01 -63.01
N ALA A 465 -33.11 52.27 -61.90
CA ALA A 465 -32.08 51.26 -61.68
C ALA A 465 -32.31 49.97 -62.51
N GLY A 466 -33.52 49.78 -63.07
CA GLY A 466 -33.89 48.61 -63.86
C GLY A 466 -33.89 47.30 -63.05
N PRO A 467 -34.42 46.19 -63.60
CA PRO A 467 -34.15 44.88 -63.02
C PRO A 467 -32.63 44.69 -63.04
N GLY A 468 -32.03 44.47 -61.87
CA GLY A 468 -30.59 44.28 -61.72
C GLY A 468 -30.04 43.27 -62.73
N PRO A 469 -28.73 43.32 -63.03
CA PRO A 469 -28.11 42.43 -64.01
C PRO A 469 -28.52 40.98 -63.71
N ARG A 470 -29.22 40.34 -64.66
CA ARG A 470 -29.54 38.91 -64.55
C ARG A 470 -28.23 38.16 -64.40
N HIS A 471 -28.16 37.31 -63.39
CA HIS A 471 -27.00 36.44 -63.22
C HIS A 471 -26.85 35.60 -64.50
N PRO A 472 -25.63 35.41 -65.03
CA PRO A 472 -25.39 34.57 -66.21
C PRO A 472 -25.79 33.11 -65.99
N ASP A 473 -26.09 32.70 -64.75
CA ASP A 473 -26.51 31.36 -64.36
C ASP A 473 -28.03 31.14 -64.42
N ASP A 474 -28.83 32.17 -64.70
CA ASP A 474 -30.30 32.07 -64.90
C ASP A 474 -30.70 31.74 -66.36
N LEU A 475 -29.80 31.11 -67.13
CA LEU A 475 -30.04 30.61 -68.50
C LEU A 475 -29.73 29.13 -68.66
#